data_AF-A0A6L9LBL1-F1
#
_entry.id   AF-A0A6L9LBL1-F1
#
_cell.length_a   1.000
_cell.length_b   1.000
_cell.length_c   1.000
_cell.angle_alpha   90.00
_cell.angle_beta   90.00
_cell.angle_gamma   90.00
#
_symmetry.space_group_name_H-M   'P 1'
#
loop_
_entity.id
_entity.type
_entity.pdbx_description
1 polymer ?
#
loop_
_entity_poly.entity_id
_entity_poly.type
_entity_poly.pdbx_seq_one_letter_code
_entity_poly.pdbx_strand_id
1 'polypeptide(L)' 'MSNPVYYKGFVIKAEATALYQWDNEQNICLETKARTAYKIIDDSSGLIYGVKHSLTSAQKTIDINGKRWKIDKSI' A
#
# COMPACT_ATOMS: atom_id res chain seq x y z
N MET A 1 -11.85 10.77 4.23
CA MET A 1 -11.14 9.62 3.60
C MET A 1 -10.77 10.04 2.19
N SER A 2 -9.52 9.84 1.77
CA SER A 2 -9.07 10.15 0.41
C SER A 2 -9.63 9.15 -0.59
N ASN A 3 -10.04 9.64 -1.76
CA ASN A 3 -10.63 8.79 -2.80
C ASN A 3 -9.58 7.83 -3.38
N PRO A 4 -9.95 6.58 -3.71
CA PRO A 4 -9.08 5.64 -4.40
C PRO A 4 -8.66 6.19 -5.76
N VAL A 5 -7.40 5.95 -6.15
CA VAL A 5 -6.85 6.34 -7.45
C VAL A 5 -6.71 5.11 -8.34
N TYR A 6 -7.33 5.13 -9.52
CA TYR A 6 -7.18 4.06 -10.52
C TYR A 6 -5.95 4.30 -11.39
N TYR A 7 -5.11 3.28 -11.58
CA TYR A 7 -3.87 3.38 -12.33
C TYR A 7 -3.48 2.04 -12.97
N LYS A 8 -3.47 1.97 -14.31
CA LYS A 8 -3.00 0.82 -15.12
C LYS A 8 -3.58 -0.55 -14.70
N GLY A 9 -4.87 -0.60 -14.41
CA GLY A 9 -5.54 -1.83 -13.95
C GLY A 9 -5.31 -2.14 -12.47
N PHE A 10 -4.97 -1.13 -11.67
CA PHE A 10 -4.86 -1.24 -10.22
C PHE A 10 -5.61 -0.09 -9.55
N VAL A 11 -6.03 -0.32 -8.31
CA VAL A 11 -6.59 0.66 -7.39
C VAL A 11 -5.55 0.97 -6.33
N ILE A 12 -5.18 2.24 -6.19
CA ILE A 12 -4.31 2.73 -5.13
C ILE A 12 -5.20 3.34 -4.03
N LYS A 13 -5.31 2.66 -2.89
CA LYS A 13 -6.10 3.12 -1.73
C LYS A 13 -5.20 3.72 -0.67
N ALA A 14 -5.50 4.95 -0.26
CA ALA A 14 -4.86 5.60 0.87
C ALA A 14 -5.52 5.16 2.18
N GLU A 15 -4.72 4.74 3.14
CA GLU A 15 -5.16 4.30 4.46
C GLU A 15 -4.31 4.92 5.56
N ALA A 16 -4.95 5.29 6.67
CA ALA A 16 -4.23 5.69 7.87
C ALA A 16 -3.61 4.44 8.52
N THR A 17 -2.32 4.50 8.84
CA THR A 17 -1.63 3.48 9.62
C THR A 17 -0.91 4.15 10.78
N ALA A 18 -1.06 3.55 11.94
CA ALA A 18 -0.29 3.87 13.13
C ALA A 18 1.18 3.47 12.91
N LEU A 19 2.10 4.33 13.34
CA LEU A 19 3.51 4.00 13.52
C LEU A 19 3.69 3.65 15.00
N TYR A 20 4.25 2.47 15.25
CA TYR A 20 4.55 2.03 16.60
C TYR A 20 6.05 2.14 16.86
N GLN A 21 6.40 2.59 18.06
CA GLN A 21 7.76 2.58 18.57
C GLN A 21 7.77 1.82 19.89
N TRP A 22 8.81 1.02 20.07
CA TRP A 22 9.05 0.35 21.34
C TRP A 22 9.67 1.33 22.34
N ASP A 23 9.06 1.45 23.52
CA ASP A 23 9.60 2.17 24.66
C ASP A 23 10.29 1.18 25.60
N ASN A 24 11.62 1.29 25.72
CA ASN A 24 12.42 0.39 26.55
C ASN A 24 12.30 0.69 28.05
N GLU A 25 12.00 1.93 28.45
CA GLU A 25 11.89 2.30 29.86
C GLU A 25 10.60 1.77 30.46
N GLN A 26 9.51 1.87 29.69
CA GLN A 26 8.20 1.38 30.09
C GLN A 26 7.93 -0.06 29.67
N ASN A 27 8.81 -0.64 28.84
CA ASN A 27 8.70 -2.00 28.29
C ASN A 27 7.34 -2.24 27.57
N ILE A 28 6.89 -1.24 26.82
CA ILE A 28 5.61 -1.24 26.10
C ILE A 28 5.77 -0.76 24.65
N CYS A 29 4.81 -1.13 23.80
CA CYS A 29 4.71 -0.63 22.44
C CYS A 29 3.77 0.58 22.40
N LEU A 30 4.29 1.74 21.99
CA LEU A 30 3.53 2.99 21.92
C LEU A 30 3.23 3.38 20.47
N GLU A 31 1.98 3.76 20.20
CA GLU A 31 1.64 4.45 18.96
C GLU A 31 2.22 5.87 19.01
N THR A 32 3.09 6.20 18.06
CA THR A 32 3.80 7.49 18.06
C THR A 32 3.21 8.49 17.09
N LYS A 33 2.85 8.06 15.87
CA LYS A 33 2.34 8.93 14.81
C LYS A 33 1.43 8.18 13.84
N ALA A 34 0.38 8.83 13.37
CA ALA A 34 -0.37 8.38 12.21
C ALA A 34 0.38 8.78 10.92
N ARG A 35 0.49 7.83 9.97
CA ARG A 35 0.97 8.11 8.61
C ARG A 35 -0.03 7.58 7.58
N THR A 36 0.01 8.12 6.38
CA THR A 36 -0.78 7.58 5.26
C THR A 36 0.04 6.55 4.52
N ALA A 37 -0.53 5.37 4.32
CA ALA A 37 0.00 4.31 3.46
C ALA A 37 -0.89 4.16 2.22
N TYR A 38 -0.29 3.73 1.11
CA TYR A 38 -0.94 3.57 -0.18
C TYR A 38 -0.88 2.10 -0.58
N LYS A 39 -2.03 1.39 -0.47
CA LYS A 39 -2.17 -0.01 -0.89
C LYS A 39 -2.36 -0.09 -2.40
N ILE A 40 -1.61 -0.96 -3.07
CA ILE A 40 -1.77 -1.30 -4.48
C ILE A 40 -2.64 -2.55 -4.55
N ILE A 41 -3.82 -2.42 -5.13
CA ILE A 41 -4.83 -3.47 -5.21
C ILE A 41 -5.12 -3.74 -6.68
N ASP A 42 -5.22 -5.00 -7.04
CA ASP A 42 -5.71 -5.39 -8.35
C ASP A 42 -7.17 -4.97 -8.56
N ASP A 43 -7.47 -4.30 -9.66
CA ASP A 43 -8.85 -3.87 -9.93
C ASP A 43 -9.82 -5.02 -10.20
N SER A 44 -9.35 -6.14 -10.74
CA SER A 44 -10.20 -7.27 -11.14
C SER A 44 -10.31 -8.36 -10.08
N SER A 45 -9.22 -8.68 -9.37
CA SER A 45 -9.26 -9.70 -8.31
C SER A 45 -9.28 -9.16 -6.89
N GLY A 46 -9.05 -7.87 -6.67
CA GLY A 46 -8.92 -7.32 -5.32
C GLY A 46 -7.67 -7.76 -4.56
N LEU A 47 -6.71 -8.45 -5.21
CA LEU A 47 -5.47 -8.89 -4.58
C LEU A 47 -4.57 -7.71 -4.25
N ILE A 48 -3.95 -7.73 -3.07
CA ILE A 48 -3.02 -6.69 -2.62
C ILE A 48 -1.61 -7.06 -3.07
N TYR A 49 -0.99 -6.23 -3.91
CA TYR A 49 0.38 -6.43 -4.40
C TYR A 49 1.44 -5.65 -3.62
N GLY A 50 1.02 -4.72 -2.75
CA GLY A 50 1.95 -4.06 -1.84
C GLY A 50 1.40 -2.82 -1.19
N VAL A 51 2.19 -2.28 -0.26
CA VAL A 51 1.90 -1.05 0.48
C VAL A 51 3.09 -0.11 0.37
N LYS A 52 2.85 1.16 0.05
CA LYS A 52 3.89 2.18 -0.12
C LYS A 52 3.61 3.42 0.72
N HIS A 53 4.65 4.20 1.00
CA HIS A 53 4.55 5.40 1.84
C HIS A 53 4.05 6.63 1.06
N SER A 54 3.98 6.58 -0.27
CA SER A 54 3.50 7.68 -1.11
C SER A 54 2.79 7.16 -2.37
N LEU A 55 1.88 7.98 -2.92
CA LEU A 55 1.19 7.70 -4.19
C LEU A 55 2.19 7.50 -5.33
N THR A 56 3.19 8.37 -5.45
CA THR A 56 4.24 8.28 -6.48
C THR A 56 5.05 6.98 -6.37
N SER A 57 5.37 6.54 -5.15
CA SER A 57 6.06 5.25 -4.94
C SER A 57 5.18 4.07 -5.35
N ALA A 58 3.87 4.14 -5.08
CA ALA A 58 2.91 3.13 -5.52
C ALA A 58 2.85 3.04 -7.06
N GLN A 59 2.71 4.18 -7.75
CA GLN A 59 2.70 4.26 -9.21
C GLN A 59 4.00 3.73 -9.83
N LYS A 60 5.18 4.14 -9.32
CA LYS A 60 6.47 3.62 -9.78
C LYS A 60 6.58 2.10 -9.60
N THR A 61 6.05 1.57 -8.50
CA THR A 61 6.06 0.13 -8.25
C THR A 61 5.20 -0.61 -9.28
N ILE A 62 4.03 -0.07 -9.63
CA ILE A 62 3.16 -0.58 -10.70
C ILE A 62 3.86 -0.48 -12.07
N ASP A 63 4.56 0.62 -12.34
CA ASP A 63 5.28 0.78 -13.62
C ASP A 63 6.37 -0.29 -13.80
N ILE A 64 7.07 -0.65 -12.73
CA ILE A 64 8.14 -1.66 -12.75
C ILE A 64 7.56 -3.09 -12.81
N ASN A 65 6.54 -3.39 -12.00
CA ASN A 65 6.12 -4.78 -11.76
C ASN A 65 4.74 -5.14 -12.29
N GLY A 66 3.89 -4.15 -12.58
CA GLY A 66 2.47 -4.33 -12.83
C GLY A 66 2.16 -5.28 -13.99
N LYS A 67 2.95 -5.24 -15.07
CA LYS A 67 2.81 -6.20 -16.18
C LYS A 67 3.04 -7.63 -15.73
N ARG A 68 4.08 -7.90 -14.92
CA ARG A 68 4.42 -9.24 -14.43
C ARG A 68 3.31 -9.80 -13.53
N TRP A 69 2.76 -8.95 -12.65
CA TRP A 69 1.68 -9.34 -11.74
C TRP A 69 0.38 -9.75 -12.45
N LYS A 70 0.12 -9.21 -13.66
CA LYS A 70 -1.08 -9.52 -14.45
C LYS A 70 -0.91 -10.74 -15.36
N ILE A 71 0.33 -11.18 -15.65
CA ILE A 71 0.60 -12.36 -16.49
C ILE A 71 0.25 -13.67 -15.75
N ASP A 72 0.32 -13.68 -14.41
CA ASP A 72 0.09 -14.88 -13.59
C ASP A 72 -1.40 -15.27 -13.44
N LYS A 73 -2.30 -14.63 -14.19
CA LYS A 73 -3.76 -14.87 -14.14
C LYS A 73 -4.31 -15.70 -15.30
N SER A 74 -3.44 -16.22 -16.18
CA SER A 74 -3.82 -17.03 -17.35
C SER A 74 -3.53 -18.52 -17.18
N ILE A 75 -3.57 -19.04 -15.95
CA ILE A 75 -3.50 -20.48 -15.65
C ILE A 75 -4.91 -20.99 -15.31
#